data_AF-A0A820EWW0-F1
#
_entry.id   AF-A0A820EWW0-F1
#
_cell.length_a   1.000
_cell.length_b   1.000
_cell.length_c   1.000
_cell.angle_alpha   90.00
_cell.angle_beta   90.00
_cell.angle_gamma   90.00
#
_symmetry.space_group_name_H-M   'P 1'
#
loop_
_entity.id
_entity.type
_entity.pdbx_description
1 polymer ?
#
loop_
_entity_poly.entity_id
_entity_poly.type
_entity_poly.pdbx_seq_one_letter_code
_entity_poly.pdbx_strand_id
1 'polypeptide(L)'
;MATSPVYFYECDQPFGEFGNFYPAPIELDGYIWPTTEHYFQAQKYVSDETHFKNILKLATLEEAFDYVRNYRSAIRPDWSSVKHDVMFKACLAKFEQHPKLKQLLLSTEGRPIVEHTTEDS
;
A
#
# COMPACT_ATOMS: atom_id res chain seq x y z
N MET A 1 -14.30 -8.40 25.87
CA MET A 1 -15.18 -7.30 25.42
C MET A 1 -14.87 -7.07 23.95
N ALA A 2 -15.87 -6.99 23.07
CA ALA A 2 -15.63 -6.65 21.68
C ALA A 2 -15.25 -5.16 21.62
N THR A 3 -13.98 -4.86 21.38
CA THR A 3 -13.51 -3.48 21.18
C THR A 3 -13.93 -3.01 19.79
N SER A 4 -14.62 -1.86 19.72
CA SER A 4 -15.08 -1.29 18.45
C SER A 4 -13.91 -1.07 17.48
N PRO A 5 -14.06 -1.42 16.19
CA PRO A 5 -13.04 -1.17 15.18
C PRO A 5 -12.69 0.31 15.02
N VAL A 6 -11.48 0.58 14.54
CA VAL A 6 -11.09 1.88 13.99
C VAL A 6 -11.41 1.85 12.51
N TYR A 7 -12.30 2.72 12.07
CA TYR A 7 -12.69 2.83 10.66
C TYR A 7 -11.88 3.93 9.98
N PHE A 8 -11.43 3.67 8.75
CA PHE A 8 -10.83 4.67 7.86
C PHE A 8 -11.39 4.51 6.45
N TYR A 9 -11.30 5.55 5.61
CA TYR A 9 -11.78 5.50 4.23
C TYR A 9 -10.79 6.21 3.30
N GLU A 10 -10.98 7.50 3.04
CA GLU A 10 -10.10 8.30 2.18
C GLU A 10 -8.90 8.87 2.94
N CYS A 11 -7.83 9.18 2.20
CA CYS A 11 -6.58 9.69 2.75
C CYS A 11 -6.69 11.06 3.43
N ASP A 12 -7.75 11.81 3.14
CA ASP A 12 -8.04 13.14 3.70
C ASP A 12 -9.05 13.10 4.87
N GLN A 13 -9.58 11.91 5.19
CA GLN A 13 -10.50 11.68 6.30
C GLN A 13 -9.74 11.25 7.57
N PRO A 14 -10.37 11.29 8.76
CA PRO A 14 -9.76 10.77 9.97
C PRO A 14 -9.26 9.34 9.78
N PHE A 15 -8.02 9.09 10.22
CA PHE A 15 -7.34 7.79 10.10
C PHE A 15 -7.01 7.36 8.66
N GLY A 16 -7.13 8.25 7.67
CA GLY A 16 -6.67 8.03 6.29
C GLY A 16 -5.21 7.61 6.18
N GLU A 17 -4.41 7.90 7.23
CA GLU A 17 -3.03 7.44 7.36
C GLU A 17 -2.89 5.91 7.45
N PHE A 18 -3.95 5.16 7.74
CA PHE A 18 -3.92 3.69 7.64
C PHE A 18 -3.99 3.20 6.19
N GLY A 19 -4.52 4.01 5.26
CA GLY A 19 -4.66 3.65 3.86
C GLY A 19 -3.32 3.48 3.15
N ASN A 20 -3.27 2.53 2.20
CA ASN A 20 -2.07 2.26 1.39
C ASN A 20 -1.74 3.37 0.38
N PHE A 21 -2.74 4.22 0.13
CA PHE A 21 -2.67 5.36 -0.76
C PHE A 21 -2.15 6.63 -0.08
N TYR A 22 -2.02 6.61 1.25
CA TYR A 22 -1.54 7.77 2.00
C TYR A 22 -0.09 8.12 1.60
N PRO A 23 0.21 9.40 1.30
CA PRO A 23 1.53 9.85 0.85
C PRO A 23 2.55 9.86 1.99
N ALA A 24 2.98 8.67 2.40
CA ALA A 24 4.07 8.43 3.33
C ALA A 24 5.21 7.72 2.57
N PRO A 25 6.21 8.48 2.06
CA PRO A 25 7.29 7.88 1.29
C PRO A 25 8.05 6.84 2.10
N ILE A 26 8.35 5.68 1.51
CA ILE A 26 9.12 4.61 2.16
C ILE A 26 10.38 4.28 1.37
N GLU A 27 11.49 4.09 2.06
CA GLU A 27 12.69 3.50 1.49
C GLU A 27 12.63 1.98 1.65
N LEU A 28 12.53 1.24 0.54
CA LEU A 28 12.39 -0.20 0.56
C LEU A 28 13.01 -0.84 -0.68
N ASP A 29 13.81 -1.88 -0.47
CA ASP A 29 14.53 -2.62 -1.52
C ASP A 29 15.43 -1.71 -2.40
N GLY A 30 16.02 -0.67 -1.80
CA GLY A 30 16.93 0.25 -2.49
C GLY A 30 16.26 1.36 -3.30
N TYR A 31 14.94 1.51 -3.19
CA TYR A 31 14.17 2.56 -3.86
C TYR A 31 13.32 3.36 -2.86
N ILE A 32 13.03 4.61 -3.21
CA ILE A 32 12.08 5.46 -2.47
C ILE A 32 10.74 5.40 -3.20
N TRP A 33 9.72 4.89 -2.51
CA TRP A 33 8.37 4.73 -3.03
C TRP A 33 7.45 5.82 -2.50
N PRO A 34 6.65 6.49 -3.34
CA PRO A 34 5.74 7.55 -2.88
C PRO A 34 4.70 7.07 -1.86
N THR A 35 4.18 5.85 -2.05
CA THR A 35 3.21 5.20 -1.17
C THR A 35 3.48 3.69 -1.11
N THR A 36 2.86 2.98 -0.14
CA THR A 36 2.93 1.51 -0.08
C THR A 36 2.28 0.86 -1.31
N GLU A 37 1.26 1.50 -1.89
CA GLU A 37 0.64 1.01 -3.13
C GLU A 37 1.61 1.02 -4.32
N HIS A 38 2.44 2.06 -4.48
CA HIS A 38 3.42 2.09 -5.59
C HIS A 38 4.37 0.90 -5.51
N TYR A 39 4.87 0.58 -4.30
CA TYR A 39 5.66 -0.62 -4.07
C TYR A 39 4.88 -1.89 -4.42
N PHE A 40 3.64 -2.02 -3.92
CA PHE A 40 2.80 -3.19 -4.15
C PHE A 40 2.55 -3.45 -5.66
N GLN A 41 2.24 -2.41 -6.42
CA GLN A 41 2.02 -2.52 -7.86
C GLN A 41 3.33 -2.84 -8.60
N ALA A 42 4.45 -2.25 -8.22
CA ALA A 42 5.76 -2.54 -8.84
C ALA A 42 6.20 -4.00 -8.61
N GLN A 43 5.91 -4.57 -7.44
CA GLN A 43 6.29 -5.96 -7.11
C GLN A 43 5.55 -7.01 -7.95
N LYS A 44 4.48 -6.65 -8.64
CA LYS A 44 3.86 -7.50 -9.68
C LYS A 44 4.82 -7.79 -10.83
N TYR A 45 5.83 -6.95 -11.04
CA TYR A 45 6.74 -6.97 -12.17
C TYR A 45 8.20 -7.16 -11.74
N VAL A 46 8.47 -7.79 -10.59
CA VAL A 46 9.85 -7.92 -10.07
C VAL A 46 10.84 -8.60 -11.03
N SER A 47 10.34 -9.44 -11.95
CA SER A 47 11.14 -10.11 -12.99
C SER A 47 11.29 -9.29 -14.28
N ASP A 48 10.60 -8.15 -14.39
CA ASP A 48 10.63 -7.24 -15.52
C ASP A 48 11.03 -5.83 -15.04
N GLU A 49 12.32 -5.53 -15.17
CA GLU A 49 12.90 -4.27 -14.74
C GLU A 49 12.27 -3.04 -15.45
N THR A 50 11.77 -3.21 -16.67
CA THR A 50 11.14 -2.12 -17.43
C THR A 50 9.82 -1.75 -16.79
N HIS A 51 8.94 -2.72 -16.57
CA HIS A 51 7.64 -2.48 -15.92
C HIS A 51 7.81 -2.00 -14.48
N PHE A 52 8.74 -2.59 -13.73
CA PHE A 52 9.07 -2.21 -12.36
C PHE A 52 9.47 -0.73 -12.25
N LYS A 53 10.45 -0.28 -13.06
CA LYS A 53 10.94 1.11 -13.04
C LYS A 53 9.93 2.11 -13.61
N ASN A 54 9.03 1.68 -14.48
CA ASN A 54 7.97 2.54 -14.97
C ASN A 54 7.00 2.90 -13.84
N ILE A 55 6.58 1.92 -13.03
CA ILE A 55 5.69 2.17 -11.89
C ILE A 55 6.34 3.10 -10.86
N LEU A 56 7.65 2.99 -10.63
CA LEU A 56 8.39 3.89 -9.74
C LEU A 56 8.29 5.37 -10.16
N LYS A 57 8.07 5.66 -11.46
CA LYS A 57 8.00 7.01 -12.02
C LYS A 57 6.59 7.58 -12.10
N LEU A 58 5.56 6.77 -11.87
CA LEU A 58 4.18 7.22 -11.97
C LEU A 58 3.89 8.18 -10.81
N ALA A 59 3.20 9.27 -11.13
CA ALA A 59 2.93 10.34 -10.18
C ALA A 59 1.64 10.07 -9.40
N THR A 60 0.71 9.33 -10.01
CA THR A 60 -0.60 9.07 -9.43
C THR A 60 -0.93 7.58 -9.36
N LEU A 61 -1.85 7.25 -8.47
CA LEU A 61 -2.37 5.90 -8.30
C LEU A 61 -3.17 5.44 -9.52
N GLU A 62 -3.94 6.35 -10.11
CA GLU A 62 -4.71 6.10 -11.32
C GLU A 62 -3.78 5.62 -12.45
N GLU A 63 -2.66 6.32 -12.65
CA GLU A 63 -1.64 5.91 -13.61
C GLU A 63 -1.08 4.51 -13.29
N ALA A 64 -0.81 4.19 -12.02
CA ALA A 64 -0.31 2.88 -11.61
C ALA A 64 -1.33 1.76 -11.87
N PHE A 65 -2.62 1.99 -11.58
CA PHE A 65 -3.67 1.02 -11.85
C PHE A 65 -3.91 0.82 -13.33
N ASP A 66 -3.92 1.89 -14.12
CA ASP A 66 -4.06 1.81 -15.57
C ASP A 66 -2.87 1.10 -16.21
N TYR A 67 -1.66 1.36 -15.73
CA TYR A 67 -0.47 0.63 -16.14
C TYR A 67 -0.64 -0.87 -15.90
N VAL A 68 -1.01 -1.26 -14.68
CA VAL A 68 -1.17 -2.67 -14.33
C VAL A 68 -2.29 -3.33 -15.13
N ARG A 69 -3.36 -2.59 -15.44
CA ARG A 69 -4.46 -3.07 -16.28
C ARG A 69 -4.02 -3.34 -17.71
N ASN A 70 -3.18 -2.47 -18.26
CA ASN A 70 -2.66 -2.59 -19.62
C ASN A 70 -1.59 -3.70 -19.75
N TYR A 71 -0.84 -3.96 -18.69
CA TYR A 71 0.25 -4.95 -18.67
C TYR A 71 -0.04 -6.15 -17.76
N ARG A 72 -1.30 -6.61 -17.71
CA ARG A 72 -1.71 -7.76 -16.86
C ARG A 72 -0.96 -9.05 -17.21
N SER A 73 -0.62 -9.26 -18.48
CA SER A 73 0.09 -10.45 -18.94
C SER A 73 1.53 -10.55 -18.45
N ALA A 74 2.13 -9.44 -18.01
CA ALA A 74 3.49 -9.39 -17.47
C ALA A 74 3.55 -9.50 -15.94
N ILE A 75 2.40 -9.66 -15.26
CA ILE A 75 2.36 -9.91 -13.82
C ILE A 75 2.98 -11.28 -13.53
N ARG A 76 3.84 -11.33 -12.50
CA ARG A 76 4.48 -12.56 -12.02
C ARG A 76 3.45 -13.66 -11.72
N PRO A 77 3.72 -14.93 -12.10
CA PRO A 77 2.74 -16.01 -12.03
C PRO A 77 2.34 -16.40 -10.59
N ASP A 78 3.19 -16.13 -9.61
CA ASP A 78 2.99 -16.43 -8.19
C ASP A 78 2.36 -15.25 -7.40
N TRP A 79 1.83 -14.23 -8.09
CA TRP A 79 1.30 -13.02 -7.45
C TRP A 79 0.27 -13.31 -6.35
N SER A 80 -0.66 -14.24 -6.61
CA SER A 80 -1.70 -14.61 -5.66
C SER A 80 -1.16 -15.14 -4.33
N SER A 81 -0.01 -15.81 -4.34
CA SER A 81 0.64 -16.34 -3.13
C SER A 81 1.48 -15.31 -2.39
N VAL A 82 2.06 -14.32 -3.09
CA VAL A 82 3.02 -13.38 -2.47
C VAL A 82 2.43 -12.02 -2.10
N LYS A 83 1.24 -11.67 -2.63
CA LYS A 83 0.66 -10.33 -2.47
C LYS A 83 0.55 -9.87 -1.01
N HIS A 84 0.17 -10.77 -0.08
CA HIS A 84 0.01 -10.39 1.31
C HIS A 84 1.35 -10.07 1.98
N ASP A 85 2.39 -10.88 1.71
CA ASP A 85 3.73 -10.63 2.24
C ASP A 85 4.34 -9.34 1.68
N VAL A 86 4.11 -9.08 0.40
CA VAL A 86 4.51 -7.83 -0.26
C VAL A 86 3.85 -6.62 0.42
N MET A 87 2.53 -6.66 0.63
CA MET A 87 1.82 -5.56 1.28
C MET A 87 2.23 -5.42 2.75
N PHE A 88 2.38 -6.53 3.47
CA PHE A 88 2.83 -6.53 4.84
C PHE A 88 4.20 -5.87 4.98
N LYS A 89 5.16 -6.21 4.11
CA LYS A 89 6.49 -5.60 4.08
C LYS A 89 6.42 -4.09 3.84
N ALA A 90 5.57 -3.64 2.91
CA ALA A 90 5.37 -2.22 2.63
C ALA A 90 4.75 -1.47 3.82
N CYS A 91 3.70 -2.01 4.42
CA CYS A 91 3.06 -1.45 5.60
C CYS A 91 4.02 -1.40 6.79
N LEU A 92 4.79 -2.47 7.02
CA LEU A 92 5.80 -2.50 8.08
C LEU A 92 6.81 -1.36 7.87
N ALA A 93 7.37 -1.22 6.66
CA ALA A 93 8.28 -0.13 6.33
C ALA A 93 7.65 1.25 6.60
N LYS A 94 6.40 1.47 6.19
CA LYS A 94 5.66 2.71 6.45
C LYS A 94 5.55 3.02 7.95
N PHE A 95 5.10 2.05 8.75
CA PHE A 95 4.91 2.28 10.19
C PHE A 95 6.23 2.26 10.98
N GLU A 96 7.31 1.71 10.45
CA GLU A 96 8.64 1.82 11.08
C GLU A 96 9.34 3.13 10.77
N GLN A 97 9.25 3.61 9.52
CA GLN A 97 9.97 4.80 9.04
C GLN A 97 9.27 6.11 9.42
N HIS A 98 7.98 6.07 9.78
CA HIS A 98 7.20 7.26 10.15
C HIS A 98 6.76 7.21 11.62
N PRO A 99 7.52 7.82 12.57
CA PRO A 99 7.23 7.73 14.00
C PRO A 99 5.82 8.18 14.42
N LYS A 100 5.26 9.19 13.74
CA LYS A 100 3.88 9.64 13.99
C LYS A 100 2.85 8.59 13.61
N LEU A 101 3.04 7.93 12.47
CA LEU A 101 2.18 6.84 12.02
C LEU A 101 2.31 5.62 12.93
N LYS A 102 3.54 5.32 13.39
CA LYS A 102 3.78 4.29 14.39
C LYS A 102 2.98 4.53 15.67
N GLN A 103 3.02 5.76 16.19
CA GLN A 103 2.25 6.13 17.38
C GLN A 103 0.75 6.04 17.14
N LEU A 104 0.27 6.45 15.96
CA LEU A 104 -1.12 6.30 15.55
C LEU A 104 -1.54 4.83 15.50
N LEU A 105 -0.70 3.95 14.97
CA LEU A 105 -0.97 2.50 14.94
C LEU A 105 -1.03 1.92 16.37
N LEU A 106 -0.09 2.30 17.24
CA LEU A 106 -0.06 1.81 18.62
C LEU A 106 -1.25 2.32 19.46
N SER A 107 -1.77 3.53 19.17
CA SER A 107 -2.95 4.08 19.85
C SER A 107 -4.25 3.34 19.52
N THR A 108 -4.24 2.46 18.52
CA THR A 108 -5.35 1.54 18.27
C THR A 108 -5.47 0.47 19.35
N GLU A 109 -4.43 0.24 20.15
CA GLU A 109 -4.42 -0.76 21.25
C GLU A 109 -4.83 -2.16 20.77
N GLY A 110 -4.49 -2.51 19.52
CA GLY A 110 -4.82 -3.80 18.93
C GLY A 110 -6.27 -3.93 18.45
N ARG A 111 -7.03 -2.83 18.40
CA ARG A 111 -8.35 -2.80 17.77
C ARG A 111 -8.24 -3.14 16.28
N PRO A 112 -9.23 -3.86 15.71
CA PRO A 112 -9.31 -4.05 14.27
C PRO A 112 -9.32 -2.69 13.55
N ILE A 113 -8.51 -2.56 12.51
CA ILE A 113 -8.50 -1.40 11.62
C ILE A 113 -9.20 -1.84 10.34
N VAL A 114 -10.31 -1.19 10.02
CA VAL A 114 -11.20 -1.61 8.93
C VAL A 114 -11.33 -0.45 7.95
N GLU A 115 -10.96 -0.71 6.70
CA GLU A 115 -11.30 0.18 5.59
C GLU A 115 -12.82 0.11 5.39
N HIS A 116 -13.51 1.21 5.67
CA HIS A 116 -14.95 1.30 5.51
C HIS A 116 -15.26 2.01 4.21
N THR A 117 -15.42 1.24 3.14
CA THR A 117 -15.93 1.74 1.86
C THR A 117 -17.45 1.80 1.93
N THR A 118 -18.05 2.95 1.64
CA THR A 118 -19.52 3.07 1.52
C THR A 118 -20.06 2.55 0.18
N GLU A 119 -19.18 2.18 -0.75
CA GLU A 119 -19.52 1.52 -2.01
C GLU A 119 -19.04 0.07 -1.98
N ASP A 120 -19.97 -0.86 -1.79
CA ASP A 120 -19.84 -2.23 -2.27
C ASP A 120 -19.97 -2.18 -3.81
N SER A 121 -18.92 -2.60 -4.53
CA SER A 121 -19.00 -2.88 -5.97
C SER A 121 -19.46 -4.31 -6.22
#